data_AF-A0A536PCV0-F1
#
_entry.id   AF-A0A536PCV0-F1
#
_cell.length_a   1.000
_cell.length_b   1.000
_cell.length_c   1.000
_cell.angle_alpha   90.00
_cell.angle_beta   90.00
_cell.angle_gamma   90.00
#
_symmetry.space_group_name_H-M   'P 1'
#
loop_
_entity.id
_entity.type
_entity.pdbx_description
1 polymer ?
#
loop_
_entity_poly.entity_id
_entity_poly.type
_entity_poly.pdbx_seq_one_letter_code
_entity_poly.pdbx_strand_id
1 'polypeptide(L)'
;MPRLDQLSEMSRKTLLAHPVVDNEGSPWTAPRKPLRDSRLALVTGFDRSGIQRDLNVVFPVDRMRELVGAGELGSLAATFYSFMGAQYPPYGPLQEHAREVGALLRADGVDIVFLTGA
;
A
#
# COMPACT_ATOMS: atom_id res chain seq x y z
N MET A 1 -6.84 16.04 5.81
CA MET A 1 -6.73 15.98 7.28
C MET A 1 -7.64 17.05 7.88
N PRO A 2 -8.56 16.72 8.79
CA PRO A 2 -9.36 17.72 9.49
C PRO A 2 -8.47 18.60 10.37
N ARG A 3 -8.85 19.86 10.56
CA ARG A 3 -8.11 20.77 11.43
C ARG A 3 -8.19 20.28 12.88
N LEU A 4 -7.08 20.35 13.61
CA LEU A 4 -6.98 19.87 15.02
C LEU A 4 -7.99 20.55 15.96
N ASP A 5 -8.37 21.80 15.67
CA ASP A 5 -9.37 22.57 16.39
C ASP A 5 -10.81 22.06 16.17
N GLN A 6 -11.05 21.30 15.11
CA GLN A 6 -12.35 20.71 14.77
C GLN A 6 -12.50 19.24 15.22
N LEU A 7 -11.44 18.65 15.79
CA LEU A 7 -11.48 17.29 16.30
C LEU A 7 -12.08 17.21 17.71
N SER A 8 -12.76 16.10 17.99
CA SER A 8 -13.14 15.74 19.35
C SER A 8 -11.90 15.62 20.25
N GLU A 9 -12.07 15.89 21.54
CA GLU A 9 -10.97 15.90 22.51
C GLU A 9 -10.23 14.56 22.55
N MET A 10 -10.96 13.45 22.45
CA MET A 10 -10.39 12.09 22.42
C MET A 10 -9.53 11.85 21.17
N SER A 11 -10.00 12.29 19.99
CA SER A 11 -9.24 12.18 18.74
C SER A 11 -7.99 13.06 18.76
N ARG A 12 -8.10 14.29 19.29
CA ARG A 12 -6.95 15.18 19.46
C ARG A 12 -5.91 14.59 20.40
N LYS A 13 -6.35 14.06 21.55
CA LYS A 13 -5.44 13.48 22.56
C LYS A 13 -4.74 12.23 22.02
N THR A 14 -5.43 11.41 21.24
CA THR A 14 -4.83 10.24 20.57
C THR A 14 -3.76 10.63 19.55
N LEU A 15 -4.04 11.67 18.74
CA LEU A 15 -3.06 12.21 17.78
C LEU A 15 -1.82 12.81 18.46
N LEU A 16 -2.00 13.51 19.58
CA LEU A 16 -0.91 14.11 20.34
C LEU A 16 -0.12 13.09 21.18
N ALA A 17 -0.75 11.98 21.57
CA ALA A 17 -0.11 10.92 22.33
C ALA A 17 0.68 9.93 21.45
N HIS A 18 0.57 10.04 20.12
CA HIS A 18 1.30 9.18 19.21
C HIS A 18 2.79 9.59 19.19
N PRO A 19 3.73 8.71 19.59
CA PRO A 19 5.14 9.06 19.55
C PRO A 19 5.57 9.38 18.12
N VAL A 20 6.09 10.59 17.92
CA VAL A 20 6.83 10.92 16.71
C VAL A 20 8.13 10.13 16.77
N VAL A 21 8.28 9.14 15.90
CA VAL A 21 9.52 8.39 15.77
C VAL A 21 10.53 9.31 15.11
N ASP A 22 11.64 9.61 15.80
CA ASP A 22 12.77 10.31 15.18
C ASP A 22 13.38 9.40 14.11
N ASN A 23 13.13 9.75 12.85
CA ASN A 23 13.70 9.06 11.70
C ASN A 23 15.11 9.59 11.44
N GLU A 24 16.08 9.07 12.17
CA GLU A 24 17.52 9.37 12.04
C GLU A 24 18.09 9.06 10.63
N GLY A 25 17.34 8.33 9.77
CA GLY A 25 17.80 7.84 8.47
C GLY A 25 17.37 8.62 7.23
N SER A 26 16.59 9.70 7.36
CA SER A 26 16.09 10.50 6.21
C SER A 26 16.91 11.78 6.02
N PRO A 27 17.18 12.26 4.79
CA PRO A 27 18.07 13.39 4.55
C PRO A 27 17.46 14.70 5.10
N TRP A 28 17.82 15.05 6.33
CA TRP A 28 17.52 16.35 6.89
C TRP A 28 18.53 17.38 6.37
N THR A 29 18.02 18.42 5.71
CA THR A 29 18.79 19.65 5.47
C THR A 29 18.42 20.64 6.56
N ALA A 30 19.41 21.15 7.29
CA ALA A 30 19.18 22.19 8.29
C ALA A 30 18.46 23.40 7.66
N PRO A 31 17.48 24.00 8.34
CA PRO A 31 16.84 25.22 7.86
C PRO A 31 17.91 26.29 7.59
N ARG A 32 17.95 26.80 6.36
CA ARG A 32 18.93 27.83 5.96
C ARG A 32 18.67 29.21 6.58
N LYS A 33 17.54 29.39 7.29
CA LYS A 33 17.15 30.63 7.96
C LYS A 33 16.35 30.31 9.24
N PRO A 34 16.25 31.25 10.20
CA PRO A 34 15.45 31.05 11.40
C PRO A 34 14.02 30.61 11.08
N LEU A 35 13.45 29.74 11.92
CA LEU A 35 12.11 29.19 11.70
C LEU A 35 11.04 30.28 11.60
N ARG A 36 11.18 31.38 12.35
CA ARG A 36 10.29 32.55 12.34
C ARG A 36 10.16 33.21 10.96
N ASP A 37 11.18 33.05 10.11
CA ASP A 37 11.25 33.64 8.77
C ASP A 37 10.98 32.61 7.67
N SER A 38 10.65 31.36 8.04
CA SER A 38 10.44 30.25 7.12
C SER A 38 8.96 30.03 6.80
N ARG A 39 8.67 29.70 5.54
CA ARG A 39 7.32 29.31 5.10
C ARG A 39 7.30 27.80 4.93
N LEU A 40 6.57 27.13 5.82
CA LEU A 40 6.44 25.68 5.83
C LEU A 40 5.27 25.26 4.92
N ALA A 41 5.52 24.29 4.04
CA ALA A 41 4.47 23.53 3.38
C ALA A 41 4.55 22.08 3.88
N LEU A 42 3.40 21.51 4.20
CA LEU A 42 3.27 20.09 4.55
C LEU A 42 2.81 19.34 3.30
N VAL A 43 3.63 18.41 2.83
CA VAL A 43 3.26 17.51 1.73
C VAL A 43 3.15 16.11 2.32
N THR A 44 1.95 15.53 2.27
CA THR A 44 1.70 14.15 2.71
C THR A 44 1.40 13.30 1.49
N GLY A 45 2.12 12.20 1.27
CA GLY A 45 1.83 11.25 0.21
C GLY A 45 1.52 9.86 0.75
N PHE A 46 0.27 9.42 0.61
CA PHE A 46 -0.02 8.07 0.12
C PHE A 46 -0.57 8.32 -1.28
N ASP A 47 0.27 8.18 -2.31
CA ASP A 47 -0.14 8.51 -3.67
C ASP A 47 -1.05 7.41 -4.24
N ARG A 48 -2.33 7.47 -3.87
CA ARG A 48 -3.39 6.69 -4.53
C ARG A 48 -3.69 7.22 -5.92
N SER A 49 -3.16 8.37 -6.32
CA SER A 49 -3.50 8.98 -7.61
C SER A 49 -2.97 8.15 -8.79
N GLY A 50 -1.90 7.37 -8.58
CA GLY A 50 -1.48 6.32 -9.52
C GLY A 50 -2.58 5.29 -9.75
N ILE A 51 -3.08 4.66 -8.68
CA ILE A 51 -4.18 3.66 -8.74
C ILE A 51 -5.47 4.28 -9.28
N GLN A 52 -5.79 5.52 -8.90
CA GLN A 52 -6.98 6.23 -9.35
C GLN A 52 -6.92 6.58 -10.84
N ARG A 53 -5.73 6.79 -11.39
CA ARG A 53 -5.54 7.07 -12.82
C ARG A 53 -5.43 5.79 -13.64
N ASP A 54 -4.79 4.76 -13.09
CA ASP A 54 -4.60 3.49 -13.76
C ASP A 54 -4.49 2.34 -12.74
N LEU A 55 -5.50 1.47 -12.74
CA LEU A 55 -5.55 0.29 -11.89
C LEU A 55 -4.41 -0.70 -12.22
N ASN A 56 -3.91 -0.70 -13.46
CA ASN A 56 -2.85 -1.59 -13.89
C ASN A 56 -1.51 -1.34 -13.20
N VAL A 57 -1.36 -0.22 -12.49
CA VAL A 57 -0.19 0.07 -11.65
C VAL A 57 -0.06 -0.91 -10.48
N VAL A 58 -1.20 -1.36 -9.92
CA VAL A 58 -1.22 -2.29 -8.76
C VAL A 58 -1.84 -3.64 -9.09
N PHE A 59 -2.69 -3.69 -10.10
CA PHE A 59 -3.32 -4.90 -10.59
C PHE A 59 -3.31 -4.90 -12.12
N PRO A 60 -2.19 -5.31 -12.76
CA PRO A 60 -1.93 -5.17 -14.20
C PRO A 60 -2.74 -6.14 -15.08
N VAL A 61 -4.03 -6.31 -14.78
CA VAL A 61 -4.92 -7.26 -15.44
C VAL A 61 -5.00 -7.04 -16.94
N ASP A 62 -4.95 -5.80 -17.41
CA ASP A 62 -5.01 -5.51 -18.84
C ASP A 62 -3.69 -5.86 -19.52
N ARG A 63 -2.54 -5.66 -18.87
CA ARG A 63 -1.25 -6.15 -19.40
C ARG A 63 -1.24 -7.68 -19.49
N MET A 64 -1.81 -8.35 -18.50
CA MET A 64 -1.91 -9.82 -18.52
C MET A 64 -2.87 -10.30 -19.61
N ARG A 65 -3.97 -9.59 -19.86
CA ARG A 65 -4.89 -9.88 -20.98
C ARG A 65 -4.25 -9.64 -22.34
N GLU A 66 -3.43 -8.60 -22.49
CA GLU A 66 -2.67 -8.34 -23.72
C GLU A 66 -1.71 -9.51 -24.02
N LEU A 67 -1.00 -10.03 -23.01
CA LEU A 67 -0.15 -11.20 -23.16
C LEU A 67 -0.93 -12.46 -23.56
N VAL A 68 -2.15 -12.66 -23.03
CA VAL A 68 -3.03 -13.74 -23.48
C VAL A 68 -3.48 -13.53 -24.92
N GLY A 69 -3.88 -12.31 -25.28
CA GLY A 69 -4.29 -11.96 -26.64
C GLY A 69 -3.17 -12.13 -27.68
N ALA A 70 -1.92 -11.89 -27.27
CA ALA A 70 -0.72 -12.12 -28.08
C ALA A 70 -0.30 -13.60 -28.13
N GLY A 71 -0.89 -14.47 -27.30
CA GLY A 71 -0.51 -15.88 -27.18
C GLY A 71 0.80 -16.12 -26.42
N GLU A 72 1.32 -15.11 -25.72
CA GLU A 72 2.52 -15.22 -24.88
C GLU A 72 2.20 -15.82 -23.51
N LEU A 73 0.95 -15.69 -23.06
CA LEU A 73 0.41 -16.35 -21.86
C LEU A 73 -0.79 -17.23 -22.26
N GLY A 74 -0.85 -18.46 -21.76
CA GLY A 74 -1.91 -19.42 -22.15
C GLY A 74 -3.32 -18.95 -21.76
N SER A 75 -3.51 -18.58 -20.50
CA SER A 75 -4.79 -18.07 -19.98
C SER A 75 -4.60 -17.36 -18.64
N LEU A 76 -5.64 -16.66 -18.18
CA LEU A 76 -5.74 -16.19 -16.80
C LEU A 76 -6.58 -17.16 -15.98
N ALA A 77 -6.29 -17.25 -14.67
CA ALA A 77 -7.11 -17.99 -13.73
C ALA A 77 -8.53 -17.38 -13.62
N ALA A 78 -9.51 -18.19 -13.24
CA ALA A 78 -10.87 -17.71 -13.02
C ALA A 78 -10.99 -16.87 -11.72
N THR A 79 -10.12 -17.12 -10.75
CA THR A 79 -10.14 -16.49 -9.44
C THR A 79 -8.82 -15.79 -9.13
N PHE A 80 -8.89 -14.57 -8.60
CA PHE A 80 -7.74 -13.80 -8.12
C PHE A 80 -7.87 -13.59 -6.61
N TYR A 81 -6.75 -13.69 -5.89
CA TYR A 81 -6.69 -13.52 -4.45
C TYR A 81 -5.94 -12.24 -4.09
N SER A 82 -6.38 -11.59 -3.01
CA SER A 82 -5.71 -10.44 -2.42
C SER A 82 -5.75 -10.58 -0.90
N PHE A 83 -4.73 -10.04 -0.25
CA PHE A 83 -4.66 -9.94 1.21
C PHE A 83 -4.89 -8.50 1.61
N MET A 84 -5.54 -8.27 2.75
CA MET A 84 -5.63 -6.91 3.29
C MET A 84 -4.21 -6.34 3.48
N GLY A 85 -4.01 -5.11 3.01
CA GLY A 85 -2.80 -4.34 3.27
C GLY A 85 -2.68 -3.95 4.75
N ALA A 86 -1.51 -3.41 5.12
CA ALA A 86 -1.18 -3.05 6.51
C ALA A 86 -1.33 -4.22 7.50
N GLN A 87 -0.74 -5.38 7.15
CA GLN A 87 -0.60 -6.50 8.08
C GLN A 87 0.39 -6.12 9.18
N TYR A 88 -0.01 -6.24 10.43
CA TYR A 88 0.84 -6.01 11.60
C TYR A 88 1.15 -7.34 12.30
N PRO A 89 2.27 -7.44 13.02
CA PRO A 89 2.53 -8.59 13.87
C PRO A 89 1.37 -8.85 14.84
N PRO A 90 1.06 -10.14 15.13
CA PRO A 90 1.75 -11.33 14.64
C PRO A 90 1.32 -11.77 13.24
N TYR A 91 2.28 -12.15 12.38
CA TYR A 91 2.03 -12.57 11.00
C TYR A 91 1.51 -14.01 10.83
N GLY A 92 1.28 -14.74 11.93
CA GLY A 92 0.80 -16.13 11.90
C GLY A 92 -0.48 -16.32 11.06
N PRO A 93 -1.53 -15.50 11.27
CA PRO A 93 -2.75 -15.58 10.47
C PRO A 93 -2.50 -15.35 8.97
N LEU A 94 -1.64 -14.40 8.60
CA LEU A 94 -1.28 -14.16 7.20
C LEU A 94 -0.63 -15.39 6.56
N GLN A 95 0.28 -16.06 7.28
CA GLN A 95 0.94 -17.26 6.76
C GLN A 95 -0.04 -18.43 6.58
N GLU A 96 -1.01 -18.57 7.49
CA GLU A 96 -2.06 -19.59 7.38
C GLU A 96 -2.93 -19.35 6.15
N HIS A 97 -3.45 -18.13 5.98
CA HIS A 97 -4.25 -17.77 4.80
C HIS A 97 -3.45 -17.85 3.49
N ALA A 98 -2.16 -17.50 3.51
CA ALA A 98 -1.31 -17.64 2.33
C ALA A 98 -1.15 -19.11 1.89
N ARG A 99 -1.06 -20.04 2.85
CA ARG A 99 -1.01 -21.48 2.56
C ARG A 99 -2.34 -21.99 2.00
N GLU A 100 -3.46 -21.54 2.58
CA GLU A 100 -4.80 -21.85 2.08
C GLU A 100 -4.98 -21.40 0.62
N VAL A 101 -4.66 -20.13 0.34
CA VAL A 101 -4.69 -19.58 -1.03
C VAL A 101 -3.79 -20.37 -1.98
N GLY A 102 -2.59 -20.75 -1.54
CA GLY A 102 -1.69 -21.59 -2.35
C GLY A 102 -2.28 -22.96 -2.70
N ALA A 103 -3.00 -23.58 -1.76
CA ALA A 103 -3.69 -24.84 -2.02
C ALA A 103 -4.84 -24.68 -3.01
N LEU A 104 -5.61 -23.59 -2.91
CA LEU A 104 -6.71 -23.27 -3.83
C LEU A 104 -6.18 -22.99 -5.25
N LEU A 105 -5.12 -22.20 -5.40
CA LEU A 105 -4.49 -21.92 -6.69
C LEU A 105 -3.97 -23.20 -7.36
N ARG A 106 -3.35 -24.09 -6.58
CA ARG A 106 -2.91 -25.39 -7.10
C ARG A 106 -4.10 -26.25 -7.54
N ALA A 107 -5.21 -26.25 -6.78
CA ALA A 107 -6.42 -26.98 -7.15
C ALA A 107 -7.10 -26.42 -8.40
N ASP A 108 -6.97 -25.10 -8.65
CA ASP A 108 -7.42 -24.41 -9.88
C ASP A 108 -6.47 -24.62 -11.08
N GLY A 109 -5.40 -25.40 -10.92
CA GLY A 109 -4.44 -25.68 -12.00
C GLY A 109 -3.56 -24.48 -12.37
N VAL A 110 -3.35 -23.53 -11.45
CA VAL A 110 -2.48 -22.37 -11.68
C VAL A 110 -1.02 -22.79 -11.61
N ASP A 111 -0.28 -22.57 -12.70
CA ASP A 111 1.15 -22.87 -12.80
C ASP A 111 2.06 -21.74 -12.28
N ILE A 112 1.64 -20.48 -12.47
CA ILE A 112 2.44 -19.28 -12.17
C ILE A 112 1.58 -18.26 -11.42
N VAL A 113 2.14 -17.69 -10.36
CA VAL A 113 1.52 -16.60 -9.59
C VAL A 113 2.33 -15.32 -9.77
N PHE A 114 1.67 -14.24 -10.18
CA PHE A 114 2.26 -12.90 -10.22
C PHE A 114 1.86 -12.12 -8.97
N LEU A 115 2.83 -11.84 -8.09
CA LEU A 115 2.60 -11.11 -6.85
C LEU A 115 2.87 -9.61 -7.07
N THR A 116 1.88 -8.77 -6.76
CA THR A 116 2.01 -7.31 -6.82
C THR A 116 1.88 -6.69 -5.42
N GLY A 117 2.61 -5.59 -5.20
CA GLY A 117 2.51 -4.79 -3.98
C GLY A 117 1.68 -3.52 -4.21
N ALA A 118 0.98 -3.08 -3.17
CA ALA A 118 0.35 -1.76 -3.09
C ALA A 118 0.82 -1.04 -1.83
#